data_AF-A0A1D7V1L6-F1
#
_entry.id   AF-A0A1D7V1L6-F1
#
_cell.length_a   1.000
_cell.length_b   1.000
_cell.length_c   1.000
_cell.angle_alpha   90.00
_cell.angle_beta   90.00
_cell.angle_gamma   90.00
#
_symmetry.space_group_name_H-M   'P 1'
#
loop_
_entity.id
_entity.type
_entity.pdbx_description
1 polymer ?
#
loop_
_entity_poly.entity_id
_entity_poly.type
_entity_poly.pdbx_seq_one_letter_code
_entity_poly.pdbx_strand_id
1 'polypeptide(L)'
;MKKVSALAGIALLILMPTLLSAQLAGPPDEDRAKKDVQIHWLKKNLGDKIQSIESNGEPVLIEKEESKANADILYKFPFLVTTKRKDGSVTRTEVGANYIFVRTKGWLFSELGLGKNIVLSDPGKESPDKETVLKLIEEGLLQDRWKGKTIENLKIGEAISGSDLEVHWFRYSGEYEVSTDNNLRYSCTNFIVRLLKDDSATEWKLDWKEKGLCRQTTTTSNDSSP
;
A
#
# COMPACT_ATOMS: atom_id res chain seq x y z
N MET A 1 31.66 -65.82 -27.49
CA MET A 1 30.97 -65.12 -26.38
C MET A 1 30.85 -63.64 -26.74
N LYS A 2 29.65 -63.14 -27.05
CA LYS A 2 29.43 -61.71 -27.35
C LYS A 2 28.38 -61.19 -26.36
N LYS A 3 28.82 -60.42 -25.37
CA LYS A 3 27.96 -59.68 -24.44
C LYS A 3 27.61 -58.35 -25.10
N VAL A 4 26.41 -58.26 -25.66
CA VAL A 4 25.80 -56.98 -26.04
C VAL A 4 24.37 -57.05 -25.54
N SER A 5 24.01 -56.14 -24.64
CA SER A 5 22.66 -55.71 -24.25
C SER A 5 22.57 -55.48 -22.74
N ALA A 6 23.16 -54.38 -22.26
CA ALA A 6 22.88 -53.85 -20.91
C ALA A 6 23.14 -52.34 -20.78
N LEU A 7 23.32 -51.61 -21.88
CA LEU A 7 23.66 -50.17 -21.86
C LEU A 7 22.54 -49.27 -22.40
N ALA A 8 21.52 -49.82 -23.04
CA ALA A 8 20.38 -49.02 -23.55
C ALA A 8 19.30 -48.75 -22.48
N GLY A 9 19.25 -49.52 -21.38
CA GLY A 9 18.21 -49.38 -20.35
C GLY A 9 18.49 -48.30 -19.29
N ILE A 10 19.74 -47.86 -19.14
CA ILE A 10 20.13 -46.91 -18.09
C ILE A 10 20.11 -45.46 -18.60
N ALA A 11 20.27 -45.24 -19.91
CA ALA A 11 20.22 -43.90 -20.50
C ALA A 11 18.80 -43.29 -20.52
N LEU A 12 17.73 -44.10 -20.43
CA LEU A 12 16.35 -43.62 -20.46
C LEU A 12 15.82 -43.14 -19.09
N LEU A 13 16.45 -43.58 -17.99
CA LEU A 13 16.01 -43.25 -16.62
C LEU A 13 16.59 -41.93 -16.08
N ILE A 14 17.63 -41.39 -16.71
CA ILE A 14 18.30 -40.15 -16.27
C ILE A 14 17.70 -38.90 -16.97
N LEU A 15 16.89 -39.08 -18.02
CA LEU A 15 16.28 -37.99 -18.78
C LEU A 15 14.86 -37.59 -18.31
N MET A 16 14.30 -38.28 -17.32
CA MET A 16 12.94 -38.04 -16.80
C MET A 16 12.77 -37.05 -15.63
N PRO A 17 13.79 -36.50 -14.91
CA PRO A 17 13.50 -35.60 -13.79
C PRO A 17 13.04 -34.20 -14.22
N THR A 18 13.43 -33.73 -15.40
CA THR A 18 13.21 -32.33 -15.82
C THR A 18 11.81 -32.05 -16.35
N LEU A 19 11.04 -33.08 -16.72
CA LEU A 19 9.66 -32.94 -17.20
C LEU A 19 8.62 -32.94 -16.07
N LEU A 20 8.98 -33.43 -14.87
CA LEU A 20 8.08 -33.51 -13.72
C LEU A 20 8.09 -32.26 -12.83
N SER A 21 9.15 -31.44 -12.88
CA SER A 21 9.25 -30.22 -12.03
C SER A 21 8.23 -29.14 -12.38
N ALA A 22 7.75 -29.10 -13.64
CA ALA A 22 6.75 -28.11 -14.08
C ALA A 22 5.34 -28.39 -13.52
N GLN A 23 5.08 -29.61 -13.05
CA GLN A 23 3.78 -30.05 -12.55
C GLN A 23 3.61 -29.85 -11.03
N LEU A 24 4.69 -29.54 -10.30
CA LEU A 24 4.67 -29.40 -8.83
C LEU A 24 4.67 -27.95 -8.31
N ALA A 25 4.99 -26.96 -9.14
CA ALA A 25 4.90 -25.57 -8.72
C ALA A 25 3.42 -25.13 -8.75
N GLY A 26 2.84 -24.90 -7.58
CA GLY A 26 1.51 -24.32 -7.45
C GLY A 26 1.40 -22.95 -8.14
N PRO A 27 0.17 -22.39 -8.23
CA PRO A 27 0.01 -21.03 -8.75
C PRO A 27 0.91 -20.04 -8.00
N PRO A 28 1.33 -18.94 -8.66
CA PRO A 28 2.12 -17.91 -7.99
C PRO A 28 1.37 -17.39 -6.78
N ASP A 29 2.10 -16.99 -5.74
CA ASP A 29 1.53 -16.35 -4.56
C ASP A 29 1.30 -14.84 -4.80
N GLU A 30 0.59 -14.22 -3.86
CA GLU A 30 0.26 -12.80 -3.91
C GLU A 30 1.51 -11.91 -3.91
N ASP A 31 2.54 -12.26 -3.15
CA ASP A 31 3.78 -11.48 -3.05
C ASP A 31 4.55 -11.47 -4.38
N ARG A 32 4.61 -12.61 -5.07
CA ARG A 32 5.14 -12.69 -6.43
C ARG A 32 4.29 -11.87 -7.39
N ALA A 33 2.96 -11.94 -7.28
CA ALA A 33 2.06 -11.17 -8.12
C ALA A 33 2.22 -9.65 -7.92
N LYS A 34 2.38 -9.17 -6.68
CA LYS A 34 2.69 -7.76 -6.40
C LYS A 34 4.01 -7.31 -7.02
N LYS A 35 5.06 -8.14 -6.95
CA LYS A 35 6.35 -7.86 -7.59
C LYS A 35 6.23 -7.78 -9.10
N ASP A 36 5.51 -8.72 -9.71
CA ASP A 36 5.28 -8.71 -11.17
C ASP A 36 4.47 -7.46 -11.58
N VAL A 37 3.44 -7.07 -10.82
CA VAL A 37 2.73 -5.79 -11.02
C VAL A 37 3.69 -4.62 -10.98
N GLN A 38 4.54 -4.52 -9.95
CA GLN A 38 5.50 -3.42 -9.83
C GLN A 38 6.45 -3.34 -11.03
N ILE A 39 7.03 -4.47 -11.43
CA ILE A 39 7.97 -4.54 -12.57
C ILE A 39 7.28 -4.13 -13.87
N HIS A 40 6.14 -4.75 -14.17
CA HIS A 40 5.45 -4.54 -15.44
C HIS A 40 4.77 -3.17 -15.52
N TRP A 41 4.29 -2.64 -14.40
CA TRP A 41 3.75 -1.28 -14.33
C TRP A 41 4.84 -0.24 -14.62
N LEU A 42 5.97 -0.30 -13.92
CA LEU A 42 7.06 0.66 -14.10
C LEU A 42 7.68 0.59 -15.50
N LYS A 43 7.65 -0.58 -16.14
CA LYS A 43 8.05 -0.74 -17.53
C LYS A 43 7.08 -0.07 -18.51
N LYS A 44 5.77 -0.11 -18.24
CA LYS A 44 4.72 0.45 -19.11
C LYS A 44 4.52 1.95 -18.89
N ASN A 45 4.64 2.42 -17.65
CA ASN A 45 4.38 3.80 -17.24
C ASN A 45 5.67 4.45 -16.72
N LEU A 46 6.55 4.80 -17.66
CA LEU A 46 7.86 5.39 -17.33
C LEU A 46 7.69 6.75 -16.65
N GLY A 47 8.27 6.88 -15.46
CA GLY A 47 8.23 8.11 -14.65
C GLY A 47 7.13 8.12 -13.59
N ASP A 48 6.25 7.13 -13.57
CA ASP A 48 5.32 6.94 -12.45
C ASP A 48 6.05 6.40 -11.22
N LYS A 49 5.59 6.80 -10.04
CA LYS A 49 6.02 6.25 -8.75
C LYS A 49 4.84 5.54 -8.10
N ILE A 50 4.96 4.22 -7.91
CA ILE A 50 3.98 3.44 -7.17
C ILE A 50 4.05 3.81 -5.69
N GLN A 51 2.91 4.17 -5.10
CA GLN A 51 2.75 4.49 -3.69
C GLN A 51 2.26 3.28 -2.89
N SER A 52 1.27 2.55 -3.41
CA SER A 52 0.75 1.32 -2.80
C SER A 52 0.26 0.31 -3.83
N ILE A 53 0.31 -0.98 -3.47
CA ILE A 53 -0.35 -2.09 -4.19
C ILE A 53 -1.12 -2.89 -3.15
N GLU A 54 -2.45 -2.80 -3.20
CA GLU A 54 -3.36 -3.42 -2.26
C GLU A 54 -4.16 -4.52 -2.96
N SER A 55 -4.45 -5.61 -2.25
CA SER A 55 -5.28 -6.70 -2.79
C SER A 55 -6.72 -6.24 -2.92
N ASN A 56 -7.33 -6.53 -4.07
CA ASN A 56 -8.68 -6.07 -4.41
C ASN A 56 -9.66 -7.24 -4.60
N GLY A 57 -9.50 -8.27 -3.76
CA GLY A 57 -10.29 -9.49 -3.80
C GLY A 57 -9.42 -10.74 -3.83
N GLU A 58 -10.09 -11.89 -3.87
CA GLU A 58 -9.42 -13.19 -3.93
C GLU A 58 -8.91 -13.50 -5.35
N PRO A 59 -7.78 -14.23 -5.48
CA PRO A 59 -7.31 -14.67 -6.78
C PRO A 59 -8.29 -15.64 -7.44
N VAL A 60 -8.51 -15.49 -8.74
CA VAL A 60 -9.52 -16.26 -9.49
C VAL A 60 -8.84 -17.18 -10.50
N LEU A 61 -9.19 -18.47 -10.46
CA LEU A 61 -8.86 -19.44 -11.49
C LEU A 61 -9.95 -19.43 -12.57
N ILE A 62 -9.55 -19.21 -13.82
CA ILE A 62 -10.42 -19.16 -14.97
C ILE A 62 -9.98 -20.26 -15.93
N GLU A 63 -10.79 -21.31 -16.02
CA GLU A 63 -10.62 -22.39 -17.00
C GLU A 63 -11.41 -22.02 -18.25
N LYS A 64 -10.71 -21.75 -19.36
CA LYS A 64 -11.39 -21.51 -20.65
C LYS A 64 -11.85 -22.84 -21.24
N GLU A 65 -13.10 -23.19 -21.01
CA GLU A 65 -13.82 -24.17 -21.82
C GLU A 65 -14.12 -23.54 -23.18
N GLU A 66 -13.19 -23.64 -24.14
CA GLU A 66 -13.52 -24.00 -25.54
C GLU A 66 -12.31 -23.90 -26.50
N SER A 67 -12.30 -24.87 -27.41
CA SER A 67 -11.47 -25.03 -28.61
C SER A 67 -10.10 -25.72 -28.47
N LYS A 68 -10.15 -27.04 -28.70
CA LYS A 68 -9.08 -27.90 -29.25
C LYS A 68 -7.76 -27.96 -28.45
N ALA A 69 -7.59 -29.11 -27.79
CA ALA A 69 -6.34 -29.72 -27.32
C ALA A 69 -5.53 -29.04 -26.20
N ASN A 70 -5.63 -27.73 -25.96
CA ASN A 70 -4.93 -27.07 -24.84
C ASN A 70 -5.84 -26.04 -24.17
N ALA A 71 -6.51 -26.40 -23.07
CA ALA A 71 -7.19 -25.42 -22.24
C ALA A 71 -6.12 -24.55 -21.55
N ASP A 72 -6.08 -23.26 -21.89
CA ASP A 72 -5.24 -22.29 -21.19
C ASP A 72 -5.88 -21.99 -19.83
N ILE A 73 -5.31 -22.55 -18.76
CA ILE A 73 -5.71 -22.22 -17.39
C ILE A 73 -5.15 -20.85 -17.06
N LEU A 74 -6.02 -19.89 -16.78
CA LEU A 74 -5.66 -18.53 -16.39
C LEU A 74 -5.85 -18.35 -14.88
N TYR A 75 -4.89 -17.73 -14.21
CA TYR A 75 -4.99 -17.35 -12.81
C TYR A 75 -4.78 -15.86 -12.66
N LYS A 76 -5.73 -15.17 -12.03
CA LYS A 76 -5.77 -13.71 -11.96
C LYS A 76 -5.74 -13.21 -10.53
N PHE A 77 -4.79 -12.34 -10.22
CA PHE A 77 -4.76 -11.57 -8.98
C PHE A 77 -5.32 -10.17 -9.17
N PRO A 78 -6.41 -9.81 -8.49
CA PRO A 78 -6.93 -8.44 -8.50
C PRO A 78 -6.20 -7.55 -7.49
N PHE A 79 -5.74 -6.38 -7.94
CA PHE A 79 -5.07 -5.37 -7.13
C PHE A 79 -5.65 -3.97 -7.37
N LEU A 80 -5.46 -3.08 -6.39
CA LEU A 80 -5.56 -1.64 -6.52
C LEU A 80 -4.16 -1.04 -6.44
N VAL A 81 -3.74 -0.37 -7.50
CA VAL A 81 -2.43 0.27 -7.59
C VAL A 81 -2.61 1.78 -7.47
N THR A 82 -2.08 2.36 -6.41
CA THR A 82 -2.03 3.82 -6.22
C THR A 82 -0.69 4.34 -6.72
N THR A 83 -0.70 5.25 -7.69
CA THR A 83 0.50 5.80 -8.32
C THR A 83 0.48 7.31 -8.36
N LYS A 84 1.62 7.93 -8.06
CA LYS A 84 1.91 9.31 -8.43
C LYS A 84 2.48 9.31 -9.85
N ARG A 85 1.76 9.93 -10.78
CA ARG A 85 2.15 10.05 -12.18
C ARG A 85 3.23 11.11 -12.35
N LYS A 86 3.91 11.06 -13.50
CA LYS A 86 4.93 12.05 -13.87
C LYS A 86 4.42 13.49 -13.88
N ASP A 87 3.15 13.69 -14.24
CA ASP A 87 2.50 15.00 -14.21
C ASP A 87 2.17 15.48 -12.78
N GLY A 88 2.38 14.65 -11.75
CA GLY A 88 2.08 14.96 -10.36
C GLY A 88 0.67 14.56 -9.91
N SER A 89 -0.18 14.05 -10.81
CA SER A 89 -1.49 13.52 -10.39
C SER A 89 -1.32 12.20 -9.62
N VAL A 90 -2.19 11.96 -8.64
CA VAL A 90 -2.26 10.66 -7.95
C VAL A 90 -3.48 9.92 -8.49
N THR A 91 -3.28 8.70 -8.96
CA THR A 91 -4.37 7.86 -9.48
C THR A 91 -4.40 6.51 -8.79
N ARG A 92 -5.59 5.98 -8.57
CA ARG A 92 -5.83 4.60 -8.12
C ARG A 92 -6.42 3.79 -9.28
N THR A 93 -5.74 2.72 -9.65
CA THR A 93 -6.09 1.89 -10.81
C THR A 93 -6.34 0.46 -10.38
N GLU A 94 -7.45 -0.11 -10.82
CA GLU A 94 -7.66 -1.56 -10.73
C GLU A 94 -6.73 -2.27 -11.70
N VAL A 95 -5.99 -3.26 -11.20
CA VAL A 95 -5.03 -4.03 -11.99
C VAL A 95 -5.24 -5.51 -11.76
N GLY A 96 -5.32 -6.29 -12.83
CA GLY A 96 -5.28 -7.75 -12.79
C GLY A 96 -3.91 -8.25 -13.21
N ALA A 97 -3.18 -8.94 -12.34
CA ALA A 97 -2.00 -9.70 -12.74
C ALA A 97 -2.44 -11.08 -13.25
N ASN A 98 -2.27 -11.32 -14.55
CA ASN A 98 -2.76 -12.52 -15.22
C ASN A 98 -1.60 -13.51 -15.42
N TYR A 99 -1.83 -14.78 -15.07
CA TYR A 99 -0.89 -15.88 -15.27
C TYR A 99 -1.52 -16.99 -16.10
N ILE A 100 -0.76 -17.57 -17.01
CA ILE A 100 -1.17 -18.75 -17.78
C ILE A 100 -0.36 -19.96 -17.34
N PHE A 101 -1.01 -21.11 -17.24
CA PHE A 101 -0.32 -22.38 -16.98
C PHE A 101 0.10 -23.04 -18.29
N VAL A 102 1.41 -23.20 -18.49
CA VAL A 102 1.97 -23.93 -19.63
C VAL A 102 2.57 -25.23 -19.11
N ARG A 103 2.05 -26.38 -19.53
CA ARG A 103 2.46 -27.71 -19.00
C ARG A 103 3.98 -27.92 -18.92
N THR A 104 4.74 -27.42 -19.89
CA THR A 104 6.21 -27.58 -19.94
C THR A 104 6.98 -26.53 -19.13
N LYS A 105 6.35 -25.43 -18.72
CA LYS A 105 7.01 -24.26 -18.10
C LYS A 105 6.41 -23.86 -16.75
N GLY A 106 5.29 -24.46 -16.35
CA GLY A 106 4.52 -24.05 -15.18
C GLY A 106 3.76 -22.74 -15.41
N TRP A 107 3.50 -22.03 -14.31
CA TRP A 107 2.82 -20.73 -14.32
C TRP A 107 3.73 -19.61 -14.83
N LEU A 108 3.28 -18.92 -15.86
CA LEU A 108 3.98 -17.80 -16.48
C LEU A 108 3.14 -16.54 -16.38
N PHE A 109 3.78 -15.43 -16.03
CA PHE A 109 3.15 -14.12 -16.13
C PHE A 109 2.76 -13.87 -17.59
N SER A 110 1.50 -13.50 -17.81
CA SER A 110 0.93 -13.24 -19.13
C SER A 110 0.88 -11.74 -19.39
N GLU A 111 0.14 -11.00 -18.56
CA GLU A 111 -0.08 -9.57 -18.76
C GLU A 111 -0.62 -8.85 -17.51
N LEU A 112 -0.60 -7.52 -17.54
CA LEU A 112 -1.37 -6.67 -16.64
C LEU A 112 -2.66 -6.23 -17.33
N GLY A 113 -3.79 -6.74 -16.86
CA GLY A 113 -5.10 -6.19 -17.20
C GLY A 113 -5.34 -4.89 -16.44
N LEU A 114 -5.62 -3.80 -17.15
CA LEU A 114 -5.96 -2.52 -16.52
C LEU A 114 -7.48 -2.36 -16.49
N GLY A 115 -8.03 -2.14 -15.30
CA GLY A 115 -9.44 -1.86 -15.07
C GLY A 115 -9.69 -0.37 -14.92
N LYS A 116 -10.63 -0.02 -14.02
CA LYS A 116 -11.01 1.38 -13.79
C LYS A 116 -9.82 2.17 -13.23
N ASN A 117 -9.59 3.36 -13.77
CA ASN A 117 -8.64 4.35 -13.25
C ASN A 117 -9.42 5.52 -12.63
N ILE A 118 -9.07 5.88 -11.40
CA ILE A 118 -9.68 6.97 -10.64
C ILE A 118 -8.57 7.96 -10.30
N VAL A 119 -8.77 9.23 -10.65
CA VAL A 119 -7.88 10.32 -10.20
C VAL A 119 -8.24 10.67 -8.76
N LEU A 120 -7.27 10.53 -7.85
CA LEU A 120 -7.40 10.86 -6.44
C LEU A 120 -6.99 12.30 -6.15
N SER A 121 -5.99 12.82 -6.87
CA SER A 121 -5.59 14.23 -6.78
C SER A 121 -5.00 14.73 -8.09
N ASP A 122 -5.28 15.99 -8.39
CA ASP A 122 -4.66 16.71 -9.51
C ASP A 122 -3.19 17.07 -9.20
N PRO A 123 -2.39 17.38 -10.24
CA PRO A 123 -1.03 17.89 -10.08
C PRO A 123 -0.94 19.06 -9.08
N GLY A 124 -0.01 18.95 -8.12
CA GLY A 124 0.24 20.01 -7.14
C GLY A 124 -0.76 20.09 -5.99
N LYS A 125 -1.87 19.33 -6.05
CA LYS A 125 -2.89 19.23 -5.00
C LYS A 125 -2.76 17.93 -4.19
N GLU A 126 -1.53 17.44 -4.07
CA GLU A 126 -1.24 16.23 -3.30
C GLU A 126 -1.32 16.52 -1.79
N SER A 127 -1.82 15.55 -1.03
CA SER A 127 -1.64 15.55 0.43
C SER A 127 -0.14 15.58 0.76
N PRO A 128 0.29 16.33 1.78
CA PRO A 128 1.62 16.15 2.32
C PRO A 128 1.79 14.71 2.83
N ASP A 129 3.02 14.21 2.82
CA ASP A 129 3.32 12.90 3.38
C ASP A 129 3.06 12.87 4.89
N LYS A 130 2.86 11.67 5.43
CA LYS A 130 2.45 11.47 6.83
C LYS A 130 3.42 12.11 7.83
N GLU A 131 4.73 12.06 7.55
CA GLU A 131 5.76 12.60 8.43
C GLU A 131 5.70 14.14 8.45
N THR A 132 5.57 14.76 7.28
CA THR A 132 5.34 16.21 7.14
C THR A 132 4.06 16.64 7.88
N VAL A 133 2.97 15.88 7.75
CA VAL A 133 1.71 16.18 8.47
C VAL A 133 1.91 16.14 9.99
N LEU A 134 2.54 15.08 10.51
CA LEU A 134 2.79 14.93 11.94
C LEU A 134 3.61 16.09 12.49
N LYS A 135 4.68 16.46 11.78
CA LYS A 135 5.55 17.58 12.17
C LYS A 135 4.80 18.91 12.20
N LEU A 136 4.01 19.22 11.18
CA LEU A 136 3.21 20.44 11.14
C LEU A 136 2.23 20.50 12.32
N ILE A 137 1.51 19.40 12.57
CA ILE A 137 0.56 19.30 13.69
C ILE A 137 1.27 19.50 15.03
N GLU A 138 2.41 18.85 15.24
CA GLU A 138 3.21 18.99 16.45
C GLU A 138 3.66 20.44 16.66
N GLU A 139 4.26 21.06 15.64
CA GLU A 139 4.68 22.48 15.69
C GLU A 139 3.50 23.40 15.99
N GLY A 140 2.35 23.19 15.36
CA GLY A 140 1.13 23.95 15.62
C GLY A 140 0.58 23.78 17.04
N LEU A 141 0.64 22.56 17.60
CA LEU A 141 0.24 22.30 18.99
C LEU A 141 1.17 23.00 19.98
N LEU A 142 2.48 22.95 19.73
CA LEU A 142 3.50 23.60 20.54
C LEU A 142 3.42 25.12 20.47
N GLN A 143 3.07 25.71 19.33
CA GLN A 143 2.90 27.15 19.21
C GLN A 143 1.63 27.65 19.91
N ASP A 144 0.51 26.95 19.72
CA ASP A 144 -0.80 27.48 20.11
C ASP A 144 -1.27 27.09 21.51
N ARG A 145 -1.00 25.86 21.96
CA ARG A 145 -1.62 25.29 23.18
C ARG A 145 -0.60 24.80 24.20
N TRP A 146 0.48 24.21 23.75
CA TRP A 146 1.43 23.47 24.59
C TRP A 146 2.84 24.05 24.55
N LYS A 147 2.93 25.39 24.53
CA LYS A 147 4.21 26.10 24.44
C LYS A 147 5.17 25.70 25.54
N GLY A 148 6.36 25.24 25.13
CA GLY A 148 7.41 24.77 26.02
C GLY A 148 7.14 23.41 26.66
N LYS A 149 6.19 22.62 26.15
CA LYS A 149 5.90 21.25 26.58
C LYS A 149 6.36 20.24 25.54
N THR A 150 6.23 18.95 25.86
CA THR A 150 6.60 17.86 24.95
C THR A 150 5.34 17.13 24.50
N ILE A 151 5.15 17.02 23.19
CA ILE A 151 4.11 16.18 22.61
C ILE A 151 4.65 14.76 22.48
N GLU A 152 3.86 13.78 22.92
CA GLU A 152 4.19 12.36 22.88
C GLU A 152 3.07 11.60 22.16
N ASN A 153 3.39 10.44 21.58
CA ASN A 153 2.40 9.51 21.02
C ASN A 153 1.39 10.15 20.04
N LEU A 154 1.80 11.16 19.26
CA LEU A 154 0.97 11.79 18.25
C LEU A 154 0.61 10.78 17.15
N LYS A 155 -0.68 10.54 16.97
CA LYS A 155 -1.22 9.64 15.96
C LYS A 155 -2.27 10.37 15.13
N ILE A 156 -2.24 10.12 13.83
CA ILE A 156 -3.24 10.60 12.88
C ILE A 156 -3.83 9.44 12.08
N GLY A 157 -5.12 9.54 11.80
CA GLY A 157 -5.82 8.67 10.85
C GLY A 157 -5.50 9.02 9.40
N GLU A 158 -6.21 8.36 8.49
CA GLU A 158 -6.13 8.66 7.05
C GLU A 158 -6.68 10.05 6.73
N ALA A 159 -6.10 10.68 5.71
CA ALA A 159 -6.53 11.99 5.25
C ALA A 159 -7.88 11.90 4.55
N ILE A 160 -8.80 12.80 4.88
CA ILE A 160 -10.02 13.03 4.08
C ILE A 160 -9.78 14.28 3.24
N SER A 161 -9.78 14.14 1.92
CA SER A 161 -9.69 15.27 1.00
C SER A 161 -11.03 15.97 0.86
N GLY A 162 -10.98 17.28 0.63
CA GLY A 162 -12.13 18.08 0.26
C GLY A 162 -11.69 19.40 -0.35
N SER A 163 -12.66 20.17 -0.83
CA SER A 163 -12.42 21.48 -1.44
C SER A 163 -13.53 22.43 -1.07
N ASP A 164 -13.16 23.62 -0.59
CA ASP A 164 -14.09 24.72 -0.37
C ASP A 164 -13.85 25.75 -1.48
N LEU A 165 -14.79 25.87 -2.42
CA LEU A 165 -14.64 26.64 -3.67
C LEU A 165 -13.43 26.15 -4.50
N GLU A 166 -12.32 26.90 -4.47
CA GLU A 166 -11.08 26.58 -5.18
C GLU A 166 -9.95 26.12 -4.24
N VAL A 167 -10.14 26.22 -2.92
CA VAL A 167 -9.10 25.86 -1.93
C VAL A 167 -9.23 24.39 -1.56
N HIS A 168 -8.19 23.62 -1.87
CA HIS A 168 -8.09 22.20 -1.53
C HIS A 168 -7.60 22.02 -0.10
N TRP A 169 -8.22 21.10 0.63
CA TRP A 169 -7.86 20.81 2.00
C TRP A 169 -7.81 19.31 2.29
N PHE A 170 -6.95 18.96 3.24
CA PHE A 170 -6.83 17.63 3.81
C PHE A 170 -7.17 17.67 5.29
N ARG A 171 -8.22 16.95 5.68
CA ARG A 171 -8.65 16.85 7.06
C ARG A 171 -8.03 15.62 7.70
N TYR A 172 -7.44 15.82 8.88
CA TYR A 172 -6.91 14.76 9.73
C TYR A 172 -7.63 14.78 11.07
N SER A 173 -7.80 13.58 11.63
CA SER A 173 -8.25 13.37 12.99
C SER A 173 -7.26 12.50 13.74
N GLY A 174 -7.12 12.72 15.04
CA GLY A 174 -6.16 11.97 15.81
C GLY A 174 -6.21 12.20 17.31
N GLU A 175 -5.14 11.72 17.94
CA GLU A 175 -4.89 11.82 19.38
C GLU A 175 -3.41 12.09 19.64
N TYR A 176 -3.12 12.68 20.79
CA TYR A 176 -1.76 12.92 21.26
C TYR A 176 -1.71 12.96 22.78
N GLU A 177 -0.53 12.75 23.33
CA GLU A 177 -0.24 12.91 24.75
C GLU A 177 0.67 14.10 24.95
N VAL A 178 0.60 14.71 26.13
CA VAL A 178 1.48 15.82 26.51
C VAL A 178 2.05 15.56 27.88
N SER A 179 3.38 15.61 27.96
CA SER A 179 4.10 15.64 29.23
C SER A 179 4.45 17.08 29.58
N THR A 180 4.20 17.44 30.83
CA THR A 180 4.56 18.75 31.38
C THR A 180 5.61 18.62 32.47
N ASP A 181 6.36 19.69 32.69
CA ASP A 181 7.48 19.76 33.65
C ASP A 181 7.11 19.34 35.09
N ASN A 182 5.82 19.36 35.45
CA ASN A 182 5.33 19.01 36.78
C ASN A 182 4.92 17.53 36.91
N ASN A 183 5.45 16.63 36.06
CA ASN A 183 5.03 15.22 35.95
C ASN A 183 3.54 15.02 35.64
N LEU A 184 2.83 16.06 35.20
CA LEU A 184 1.44 15.91 34.76
C LEU A 184 1.45 15.47 33.30
N ARG A 185 0.71 14.39 33.04
CA ARG A 185 0.44 13.90 31.69
C ARG A 185 -1.00 14.15 31.32
N TYR A 186 -1.21 14.58 30.08
CA TYR A 186 -2.53 14.75 29.49
C TYR A 186 -2.67 13.84 28.29
N SER A 187 -3.78 13.13 28.19
CA SER A 187 -4.18 12.44 26.97
C SER A 187 -5.25 13.27 26.28
N CYS A 188 -4.98 13.67 25.04
CA CYS A 188 -5.82 14.51 24.20
C CYS A 188 -6.36 13.69 23.04
N THR A 189 -7.68 13.49 23.02
CA THR A 189 -8.36 12.69 21.99
C THR A 189 -9.21 13.58 21.09
N ASN A 190 -9.56 13.07 19.90
CA ASN A 190 -10.46 13.73 18.95
C ASN A 190 -9.99 15.12 18.53
N PHE A 191 -8.69 15.34 18.26
CA PHE A 191 -8.32 16.56 17.56
C PHE A 191 -8.72 16.45 16.09
N ILE A 192 -9.04 17.59 15.48
CA ILE A 192 -9.46 17.72 14.08
C ILE A 192 -8.76 18.94 13.51
N VAL A 193 -8.00 18.72 12.43
CA VAL A 193 -7.24 19.78 11.77
C VAL A 193 -7.36 19.67 10.26
N ARG A 194 -7.40 20.80 9.57
CA ARG A 194 -7.30 20.89 8.11
C ARG A 194 -5.92 21.42 7.73
N LEU A 195 -5.29 20.79 6.76
CA LEU A 195 -4.12 21.29 6.06
C LEU A 195 -4.57 21.86 4.72
N LEU A 196 -4.25 23.13 4.49
CA LEU A 196 -4.60 23.88 3.29
C LEU A 196 -3.32 24.36 2.63
N LYS A 197 -3.31 24.42 1.30
CA LYS A 197 -2.24 25.06 0.55
C LYS A 197 -2.88 26.03 -0.43
N ASP A 198 -2.64 27.32 -0.24
CA ASP A 198 -3.09 28.33 -1.20
C ASP A 198 -2.30 28.14 -2.51
N ASP A 199 -2.92 28.38 -3.65
CA ASP A 199 -2.32 28.14 -4.98
C ASP A 199 -0.99 28.88 -5.22
N SER A 200 -0.73 29.96 -4.47
CA SER A 200 0.52 30.73 -4.50
C SER A 200 1.47 30.44 -3.34
N ALA A 201 1.08 29.60 -2.37
CA ALA A 201 1.85 29.35 -1.17
C ALA A 201 2.75 28.11 -1.34
N THR A 202 4.02 28.26 -0.96
CA THR A 202 4.96 27.13 -0.86
C THR A 202 4.72 26.30 0.39
N GLU A 203 4.04 26.86 1.39
CA GLU A 203 3.88 26.28 2.73
C GLU A 203 2.43 25.87 3.00
N TRP A 204 2.28 24.77 3.75
CA TRP A 204 1.00 24.30 4.24
C TRP A 204 0.54 25.11 5.45
N LYS A 205 -0.73 25.49 5.47
CA LYS A 205 -1.38 26.16 6.59
C LYS A 205 -2.23 25.18 7.40
N LEU A 206 -2.10 25.25 8.72
CA LEU A 206 -2.94 24.52 9.66
C LEU A 206 -4.16 25.36 10.02
N ASP A 207 -5.34 24.78 9.85
CA ASP A 207 -6.62 25.33 10.29
C ASP A 207 -7.25 24.35 11.28
N TRP A 208 -7.12 24.68 12.57
CA TRP A 208 -7.63 23.87 13.66
C TRP A 208 -9.16 23.98 13.73
N LYS A 209 -9.84 22.83 13.62
CA LYS A 209 -11.27 22.73 13.94
C LYS A 209 -11.47 22.37 15.40
N GLU A 210 -10.70 21.39 15.89
CA GLU A 210 -10.68 20.98 17.29
C GLU A 210 -9.26 20.62 17.71
N LYS A 211 -8.77 21.14 18.84
CA LYS A 211 -7.41 20.86 19.37
C LYS A 211 -7.37 19.63 20.30
N GLY A 212 -8.44 18.84 20.30
CA GLY A 212 -8.63 17.66 21.12
C GLY A 212 -9.13 17.95 22.53
N LEU A 213 -9.87 17.01 23.08
CA LEU A 213 -10.35 17.00 24.46
C LEU A 213 -9.29 16.35 25.35
N CYS A 214 -8.66 17.14 26.21
CA CYS A 214 -7.55 16.70 27.03
C CYS A 214 -8.02 16.34 28.44
N ARG A 215 -7.66 15.15 28.90
CA ARG A 215 -7.87 14.69 30.27
C ARG A 215 -6.53 14.40 30.92
N GLN A 216 -6.38 14.80 32.17
CA GLN A 216 -5.20 14.47 32.94
C GLN A 216 -5.18 12.96 33.18
N THR A 217 -4.08 12.31 32.83
CA THR A 217 -3.85 10.90 33.10
C THR A 217 -3.29 10.82 34.51
N THR A 218 -4.13 10.47 35.49
CA THR A 218 -3.63 10.15 36.84
C THR A 218 -2.93 8.81 36.76
N THR A 219 -1.61 8.81 36.93
CA THR A 219 -0.89 7.61 37.37
C THR A 219 -1.42 7.27 38.76
N THR A 220 -2.41 6.38 38.84
CA THR A 220 -2.69 5.66 40.08
C THR A 220 -1.44 4.86 40.40
N SER A 221 -0.59 5.40 41.26
CA SER A 221 0.29 4.60 42.09
C SER A 221 -0.63 3.76 42.97
N ASN A 222 -1.00 2.57 42.51
CA ASN A 222 -1.45 1.50 43.39
C ASN A 222 -0.23 1.10 44.24
N ASP A 223 0.05 1.92 45.24
CA ASP A 223 0.98 1.61 46.30
C ASP A 223 0.23 1.92 47.59
N SER A 224 -0.72 1.04 47.92
CA SER A 224 -1.39 1.02 49.21
C SER A 224 -1.97 -0.35 49.49
N SER A 225 -1.27 -1.03 50.41
CA SER A 225 -1.82 -1.80 51.55
C SER A 225 -1.74 -3.33 51.46
N PRO A 226 -1.56 -4.01 52.61
CA PRO A 226 -0.85 -3.68 53.85
C PRO A 226 0.35 -4.59 54.15
#